data_AF-A0A401NGI5-F1
#
_entry.id   AF-A0A401NGI5-F1
#
_cell.length_a   1.000
_cell.length_b   1.000
_cell.length_c   1.000
_cell.angle_alpha   90.00
_cell.angle_beta   90.00
_cell.angle_gamma   90.00
#
_symmetry.space_group_name_H-M   'P 1'
#
loop_
_entity.id
_entity.type
_entity.pdbx_description
1 polymer ?
#
loop_
_entity_poly.entity_id
_entity_poly.type
_entity_poly.pdbx_seq_one_letter_code
_entity_poly.pdbx_strand_id
1 'polypeptide(L)' 'MEKGREGGTWLGVNKKGKFAALTNYLQPINRLNALGRGNLVTNFLTEDVDGLTYLKKVSSEGHLYNGFNLITADFK' A
#
# COMPACT_ATOMS: atom_id res chain seq x y z
N MET A 1 -2.09 -1.94 20.43
CA MET A 1 -2.53 -1.41 19.11
C MET A 1 -3.74 -2.23 18.67
N GLU A 2 -4.82 -1.60 18.20
CA GLU A 2 -6.03 -2.32 17.74
C GLU A 2 -5.72 -3.12 16.48
N LYS A 3 -6.15 -4.38 16.42
CA LYS A 3 -6.02 -5.25 15.24
C LYS A 3 -6.80 -4.61 14.09
N GLY A 4 -6.10 -4.10 13.07
CA GLY A 4 -6.68 -3.32 11.96
C GLY A 4 -6.38 -1.82 11.95
N ARG A 5 -5.77 -1.27 13.01
CA ARG A 5 -5.19 0.09 13.07
C ARG A 5 -3.69 0.02 13.36
N GLU A 6 -3.02 -0.76 12.54
CA GLU A 6 -1.58 -0.85 12.53
C GLU A 6 -1.09 0.43 11.85
N GLY A 7 -0.38 1.27 12.61
CA GLY A 7 0.15 2.54 12.11
C GLY A 7 0.88 2.36 10.79
N GLY A 8 0.79 3.35 9.91
CA GLY A 8 1.47 3.31 8.63
C GLY A 8 1.22 4.56 7.79
N THR A 9 1.88 4.61 6.65
CA THR A 9 1.89 5.77 5.77
C THR A 9 0.77 5.66 4.77
N TRP A 10 -0.04 6.70 4.64
CA TRP A 10 -1.12 6.75 3.65
C TRP A 10 -0.67 7.37 2.34
N LEU A 11 0.30 8.28 2.41
CA LEU A 11 0.82 9.00 1.26
C LEU A 11 2.25 9.44 1.56
N GLY A 12 3.13 9.36 0.57
CA GLY A 12 4.49 9.86 0.70
C GLY A 12 5.21 9.99 -0.63
N VAL A 13 6.30 10.77 -0.58
CA VAL A 13 7.24 10.97 -1.67
C VAL A 13 8.65 10.86 -1.11
N ASN A 14 9.60 10.30 -1.87
CA ASN A 14 11.00 10.23 -1.47
C ASN A 14 11.89 11.16 -2.33
N LYS A 15 13.14 11.36 -1.90
CA LYS A 15 14.13 12.18 -2.61
C LYS A 15 14.55 11.64 -3.98
N LYS A 16 14.19 10.39 -4.31
CA LYS A 16 14.43 9.74 -5.61
C LYS A 16 13.26 9.95 -6.58
N GLY A 17 12.25 10.75 -6.22
CA GLY A 17 11.09 11.01 -7.06
C GLY A 17 10.02 9.91 -7.02
N LYS A 18 10.11 8.93 -6.12
CA LYS A 18 9.04 7.94 -5.95
C LYS A 18 7.89 8.54 -5.16
N PHE A 19 6.67 8.26 -5.60
CA PHE A 19 5.44 8.61 -4.91
C PHE A 19 4.56 7.38 -4.73
N ALA A 20 3.93 7.27 -3.56
CA ALA A 20 2.87 6.30 -3.35
C ALA A 20 1.74 6.87 -2.48
N ALA A 21 0.52 6.41 -2.78
CA ALA A 21 -0.67 6.73 -2.00
C ALA A 21 -1.58 5.51 -1.87
N LEU A 22 -2.21 5.38 -0.71
CA LEU A 22 -3.18 4.35 -0.39
C LEU A 22 -4.56 4.96 -0.17
N THR A 23 -5.56 4.44 -0.88
CA THR A 23 -6.97 4.84 -0.70
C THR A 23 -7.79 3.63 -0.28
N ASN A 24 -8.77 3.85 0.60
CA ASN A 24 -9.69 2.78 0.98
C ASN A 24 -10.72 2.55 -0.11
N TYR A 25 -11.05 1.28 -0.34
CA TYR A 25 -12.25 0.92 -1.08
C TYR A 25 -13.39 0.70 -0.09
N LEU A 26 -14.51 1.40 -0.27
CA LEU A 26 -15.69 1.17 0.57
C LEU A 26 -16.30 -0.17 0.15
N GLN A 27 -16.21 -1.15 1.05
CA GLN A 27 -16.76 -2.48 0.85
C GLN A 27 -17.72 -2.84 2.00
N PRO A 28 -18.82 -3.54 1.71
CA PRO A 28 -19.82 -3.89 2.74
C PRO A 28 -19.31 -4.91 3.76
N ILE A 29 -18.31 -5.74 3.39
CA ILE A 29 -17.73 -6.74 4.27
C ILE A 29 -16.28 -6.36 4.57
N ASN A 30 -15.96 -6.20 5.85
CA ASN A 30 -14.62 -5.95 6.33
C ASN A 30 -14.09 -7.20 7.04
N ARG A 31 -13.04 -7.83 6.50
CA ARG A 31 -12.46 -9.05 7.04
C ARG A 31 -11.60 -8.72 8.27
N LEU A 32 -11.99 -9.24 9.44
CA LEU A 32 -11.32 -9.00 10.73
C LEU A 32 -9.89 -9.55 10.83
N ASN A 33 -9.54 -10.54 9.98
CA ASN A 33 -8.22 -11.18 9.97
C ASN A 33 -7.33 -10.74 8.78
N ALA A 34 -7.71 -9.69 8.06
CA ALA A 34 -6.89 -9.15 6.98
C ALA A 34 -5.69 -8.37 7.52
N LEU A 35 -4.60 -8.34 6.74
CA LEU A 35 -3.40 -7.58 7.07
C LEU A 35 -3.62 -6.05 6.99
N GLY A 36 -2.87 -5.31 7.81
CA GLY A 36 -2.74 -3.87 7.67
C GLY A 36 -2.08 -3.48 6.34
N ARG A 37 -2.50 -2.36 5.77
CA ARG A 37 -2.00 -1.88 4.45
C ARG A 37 -1.03 -0.71 4.56
N GLY A 38 -0.89 -0.13 5.76
CA GLY A 38 -0.11 1.10 5.96
C GLY A 38 1.39 0.98 5.66
N ASN A 39 1.93 -0.24 5.68
CA ASN A 39 3.32 -0.49 5.31
C ASN A 39 3.54 -0.49 3.79
N LEU A 40 2.49 -0.67 2.97
CA LEU A 40 2.64 -0.77 1.51
C LEU A 40 3.21 0.51 0.89
N VAL A 41 2.87 1.67 1.43
CA VAL A 41 3.42 2.96 0.97
C VAL A 41 4.88 3.09 1.39
N THR A 42 5.19 2.85 2.67
CA THR A 42 6.56 2.95 3.18
C THR A 42 7.50 2.01 2.44
N ASN A 43 7.11 0.75 2.26
CA ASN A 43 7.91 -0.26 1.57
C ASN A 43 8.25 0.18 0.12
N PHE A 44 7.26 0.67 -0.64
CA PHE A 44 7.52 1.18 -2.00
C PHE A 44 8.52 2.34 -2.01
N LEU A 45 8.41 3.26 -1.06
CA LEU A 45 9.27 4.44 -0.98
C LEU A 45 10.71 4.10 -0.54
N THR A 46 10.93 2.96 0.12
CA THR A 46 12.26 2.54 0.58
C THR A 46 12.92 1.49 -0.30
N GLU A 47 12.14 0.67 -1.02
CA GLU A 47 12.66 -0.38 -1.91
C GLU A 47 13.14 0.19 -3.25
N ASP A 48 14.15 -0.45 -3.84
CA ASP A 48 14.67 -0.11 -5.17
C ASP A 48 14.00 -0.95 -6.27
N VAL A 49 12.68 -0.76 -6.41
CA VAL A 49 11.82 -1.45 -7.38
C VAL A 49 10.94 -0.46 -8.13
N ASP A 50 10.68 -0.68 -9.42
CA ASP A 50 9.78 0.18 -10.18
C ASP A 50 8.31 0.01 -9.76
N GLY A 51 7.49 1.04 -10.01
CA GLY A 51 6.08 1.05 -9.63
C GLY A 51 5.28 -0.16 -10.13
N LEU A 52 5.50 -0.62 -11.37
CA LEU A 52 4.72 -1.71 -11.96
C LEU A 52 5.07 -3.06 -11.33
N THR A 53 6.36 -3.33 -11.14
CA THR A 53 6.84 -4.55 -10.47
C THR A 53 6.32 -4.63 -9.04
N TYR A 54 6.35 -3.52 -8.30
CA TYR A 54 5.81 -3.47 -6.95
C TYR A 54 4.29 -3.72 -6.91
N LEU A 55 3.52 -3.06 -7.78
CA LEU A 55 2.08 -3.25 -7.87
C LEU A 55 1.70 -4.70 -8.22
N LYS A 56 2.44 -5.37 -9.12
CA LYS A 56 2.23 -6.79 -9.43
C LYS A 56 2.46 -7.69 -8.22
N LYS A 57 3.52 -7.43 -7.44
CA LYS A 57 3.79 -8.15 -6.18
C LYS A 57 2.61 -7.99 -5.21
N VAL A 58 2.21 -6.74 -4.91
CA VAL A 58 1.08 -6.46 -4.01
C VAL A 58 -0.23 -7.09 -4.53
N SER A 59 -0.46 -7.08 -5.86
CA SER A 59 -1.64 -7.69 -6.45
C SER A 59 -1.68 -9.21 -6.25
N SER A 60 -0.53 -9.90 -6.33
CA SER A 60 -0.46 -11.35 -6.07
C SER A 60 -0.83 -11.71 -4.62
N GLU A 61 -0.50 -10.81 -3.69
CA GLU A 61 -0.81 -10.90 -2.26
C GLU A 61 -2.16 -10.23 -1.90
N GLY A 62 -2.91 -9.71 -2.89
CA GLY A 62 -4.10 -8.88 -2.66
C GLY A 62 -5.19 -9.55 -1.81
N HIS A 63 -5.26 -10.88 -1.86
CA HIS A 63 -6.20 -11.70 -1.09
C HIS A 63 -6.01 -11.57 0.44
N LEU A 64 -4.83 -11.15 0.91
CA LEU A 64 -4.49 -10.96 2.32
C LEU A 64 -5.06 -9.66 2.93
N TYR A 65 -5.52 -8.72 2.10
CA TYR A 65 -5.93 -7.38 2.53
C TYR A 65 -7.44 -7.15 2.36
N ASN A 66 -7.95 -6.14 3.05
CA ASN A 66 -9.25 -5.54 2.78
C ASN A 66 -9.16 -4.56 1.60
N GLY A 67 -10.24 -4.40 0.83
CA GLY A 67 -10.26 -3.60 -0.41
C GLY A 67 -9.62 -2.21 -0.28
N PHE A 68 -8.74 -1.89 -1.23
CA PHE A 68 -7.97 -0.65 -1.29
C PHE A 68 -7.51 -0.40 -2.72
N ASN A 69 -7.09 0.82 -3.02
CA ASN A 69 -6.25 1.10 -4.16
C ASN A 69 -4.87 1.55 -3.66
N LEU A 70 -3.83 1.09 -4.35
CA LEU A 70 -2.47 1.57 -4.20
C LEU A 70 -2.06 2.23 -5.51
N ILE A 71 -1.63 3.48 -5.43
CA ILE A 71 -1.22 4.29 -6.57
C ILE A 71 0.27 4.57 -6.40
N THR A 72 1.06 4.31 -7.44
CA THR A 72 2.50 4.61 -7.48
C THR A 72 2.82 5.51 -8.67
N ALA A 73 3.84 6.34 -8.52
CA ALA A 73 4.41 7.12 -9.61
C ALA A 73 5.92 7.28 -9.41
N ASP A 74 6.67 7.30 -10.51
CA ASP A 74 8.10 7.57 -10.54
C ASP A 74 8.29 8.88 -11.32
N PHE A 75 8.67 9.94 -10.61
CA PHE A 75 8.98 11.25 -11.19
C PHE A 75 10.49 11.31 -11.47
N LYS A 76 10.85 11.21 -12.76
CA LYS A 76 12.22 11.43 -13.24
C LYS A 76 12.47 12.91 -13.50
#